data_AF-A0A7Y6WZX6-F1
#
_entry.id   AF-A0A7Y6WZX6-F1
#
_cell.length_a   1.000
_cell.length_b   1.000
_cell.length_c   1.000
_cell.angle_alpha   90.00
_cell.angle_beta   90.00
_cell.angle_gamma   90.00
#
_symmetry.space_group_name_H-M   'P 1'
#
loop_
_entity.id
_entity.type
_entity.pdbx_description
1 polymer ?
#
loop_
_entity_poly.entity_id
_entity_poly.type
_entity_poly.pdbx_seq_one_letter_code
_entity_poly.pdbx_strand_id
1 'polypeptide(L)'
;MSVKLALAGRRRGSEHLFSPPEGPIPWLQRMSSWFHEHHGELLESAFLGTGPLGAPALRLRLHPAAGEVLLVATSGAHVSVSAETSAVGPGYHRILCDTLRAMGDALGIAWAEGRASSKGGDPTGYFHTGDAGPVDVHMLASLQEAVGRVLRMRSYGESGFALSMRFGHTFEYPGALLTPLGPRDARWLVDVYEDPRRGIDVFPWWTPGIDARMRLNRARCRLWTDVVWRPPLLDDERHLMRDVARLLEQAWREDPSLPYPWREWQEVLGFLGVGGTLAEEVHRRASQAPGGPPLGYRRGEVQVALPAGWEIRIPGSLAEAHLQDGTWVARDHRRSVRFVPLEDGGADGLMPSFMERRAMDLEHRGVRVSGRASLRVEPGECRLTALCSSGKRRALCVVSFDDPDEQDWALGTWRSLDHAAAA
;
A
#
# COMPACT_ATOMS: atom_id res chain seq x y z
N MET A 1 -19.69 6.18 0.40
CA MET A 1 -19.09 6.40 -0.93
C MET A 1 -17.74 7.05 -0.74
N SER A 2 -16.68 6.54 -1.36
CA SER A 2 -15.35 7.16 -1.24
C SER A 2 -15.29 8.50 -1.96
N VAL A 3 -14.48 9.42 -1.44
CA VAL A 3 -14.29 10.76 -2.03
C VAL A 3 -13.26 10.65 -3.15
N LYS A 4 -13.74 10.64 -4.39
CA LYS A 4 -12.92 10.53 -5.60
C LYS A 4 -12.87 11.86 -6.36
N LEU A 5 -11.67 12.26 -6.74
CA LEU A 5 -11.41 13.35 -7.65
C LEU A 5 -11.32 12.79 -9.07
N ALA A 6 -12.18 13.22 -9.97
CA ALA A 6 -12.14 12.86 -11.38
C ALA A 6 -12.21 14.12 -12.24
N LEU A 7 -11.14 14.44 -12.96
CA LEU A 7 -11.01 15.66 -13.76
C LEU A 7 -10.75 15.32 -15.22
N ALA A 8 -11.25 16.16 -16.11
CA ALA A 8 -10.92 16.14 -17.53
C ALA A 8 -10.26 17.48 -17.89
N GLY A 9 -9.11 17.40 -18.54
CA GLY A 9 -8.33 18.55 -18.98
C GLY A 9 -8.06 18.47 -20.47
N ARG A 10 -8.02 19.63 -21.11
CA ARG A 10 -7.62 19.79 -22.51
C ARG A 10 -6.45 20.75 -22.58
N ARG A 11 -5.46 20.44 -23.42
CA ARG A 11 -4.37 21.37 -23.71
C ARG A 11 -4.94 22.65 -24.35
N ARG A 12 -4.57 23.82 -23.82
CA ARG A 12 -4.82 25.13 -24.44
C ARG A 12 -4.10 25.10 -25.81
N GLY A 13 -4.79 25.48 -26.87
CA GLY A 13 -4.23 25.44 -28.23
C GLY A 13 -2.93 26.22 -28.30
N SER A 14 -1.90 25.67 -28.96
CA SER A 14 -0.67 26.42 -29.23
C SER A 14 -0.93 27.47 -30.30
N GLU A 15 -0.39 28.67 -30.15
CA GLU A 15 -0.41 29.73 -31.17
C GLU A 15 0.28 29.31 -32.49
N HIS A 16 0.99 28.19 -32.51
CA HIS A 16 1.57 27.60 -33.70
C HIS A 16 0.57 26.68 -34.41
N LEU A 17 -0.17 27.25 -35.38
CA LEU A 17 -1.15 26.56 -36.25
C LEU A 17 -0.58 25.36 -37.04
N PHE A 18 0.74 25.14 -37.05
CA PHE A 18 1.42 24.19 -37.95
C PHE A 18 2.29 23.12 -37.28
N SER A 19 2.40 23.09 -35.94
CA SER A 19 3.11 21.98 -35.26
C SER A 19 2.12 20.89 -34.86
N PRO A 20 2.39 19.60 -35.16
CA PRO A 20 1.55 18.53 -34.66
C PRO A 20 1.53 18.57 -33.12
N PRO A 21 0.38 18.29 -32.49
CA PRO A 21 0.34 18.19 -31.04
C PRO A 21 1.32 17.10 -30.61
N GLU A 22 2.06 17.40 -29.56
CA GLU A 22 2.98 16.44 -28.97
C GLU A 22 2.30 15.11 -28.65
N GLY A 23 3.05 14.02 -28.82
CA GLY A 23 2.57 12.69 -28.46
C GLY A 23 2.18 12.55 -26.97
N PRO A 24 1.26 11.63 -26.64
CA PRO A 24 0.82 11.38 -25.27
C PRO A 24 1.95 11.09 -24.27
N ILE A 25 2.96 10.31 -24.68
CA ILE A 25 4.05 9.89 -23.77
C ILE A 25 4.94 11.08 -23.37
N PRO A 26 5.51 11.88 -24.30
CA PRO A 26 6.27 13.08 -23.93
C PRO A 26 5.48 14.07 -23.06
N TRP A 27 4.17 14.21 -23.30
CA TRP A 27 3.32 15.05 -22.47
C TRP A 27 3.20 14.55 -21.03
N LEU A 28 2.97 13.25 -20.85
CA LEU A 28 2.96 12.61 -19.52
C LEU A 28 4.33 12.67 -18.84
N GLN A 29 5.43 12.56 -19.60
CA GLN A 29 6.78 12.72 -19.05
C GLN A 29 6.98 14.14 -18.50
N ARG A 30 6.51 15.18 -19.19
CA ARG A 30 6.55 16.55 -18.64
C ARG A 30 5.71 16.72 -17.39
N MET A 31 4.51 16.12 -17.34
CA MET A 31 3.72 16.12 -16.10
C MET A 31 4.49 15.46 -14.96
N SER A 32 5.11 14.31 -15.22
CA SER A 32 5.96 13.61 -14.24
C SER A 32 7.10 14.50 -13.75
N SER A 33 7.84 15.15 -14.66
CA SER A 33 8.93 16.07 -14.30
C SER A 33 8.45 17.24 -13.45
N TRP A 34 7.30 17.83 -13.81
CA TRP A 34 6.70 18.94 -13.05
C TRP A 34 6.38 18.53 -11.61
N PHE A 35 5.82 17.33 -11.40
CA PHE A 35 5.56 16.79 -10.07
C PHE A 35 6.84 16.54 -9.27
N HIS A 36 7.91 16.02 -9.89
CA HIS A 36 9.19 15.83 -9.20
C HIS A 36 9.79 17.16 -8.74
N GLU A 37 9.71 18.19 -9.59
CA GLU A 37 10.26 19.52 -9.30
C GLU A 37 9.49 20.23 -8.18
N HIS A 38 8.15 20.18 -8.19
CA HIS A 38 7.33 20.96 -7.27
C HIS A 38 6.89 20.20 -6.02
N HIS A 39 6.83 18.86 -6.08
CA HIS A 39 6.28 18.00 -5.03
C HIS A 39 7.13 16.75 -4.78
N GLY A 40 8.43 16.81 -5.08
CA GLY A 40 9.36 15.69 -4.90
C GLY A 40 9.38 15.13 -3.47
N GLU A 41 9.20 15.97 -2.45
CA GLU A 41 9.16 15.50 -1.04
C GLU A 41 7.92 14.65 -0.72
N LEU A 42 6.83 14.82 -1.49
CA LEU A 42 5.59 14.06 -1.32
C LEU A 42 5.56 12.83 -2.23
N LEU A 43 6.40 12.76 -3.26
CA LEU A 43 6.33 11.73 -4.27
C LEU A 43 6.91 10.41 -3.76
N GLU A 44 6.04 9.41 -3.59
CA GLU A 44 6.41 8.05 -3.20
C GLU A 44 6.83 7.20 -4.40
N SER A 45 6.20 7.43 -5.55
CA SER A 45 6.52 6.75 -6.80
C SER A 45 5.90 7.46 -7.99
N ALA A 46 6.57 7.39 -9.14
CA ALA A 46 6.03 7.78 -10.44
C ALA A 46 6.33 6.69 -11.46
N PHE A 47 5.29 6.19 -12.13
CA PHE A 47 5.41 5.15 -13.14
C PHE A 47 4.65 5.52 -14.40
N LEU A 48 5.35 5.49 -15.53
CA LEU A 48 4.75 5.64 -16.86
C LEU A 48 4.52 4.26 -17.45
N GLY A 49 3.30 3.99 -17.89
CA GLY A 49 2.94 2.72 -18.49
C GLY A 49 1.60 2.77 -19.18
N THR A 50 0.89 1.65 -19.16
CA THR A 50 -0.38 1.48 -19.85
C THR A 50 -1.55 1.59 -18.87
N GLY A 51 -2.49 2.47 -19.19
CA GLY A 51 -3.75 2.68 -18.49
C GLY A 51 -4.90 1.85 -19.09
N PRO A 52 -6.14 2.18 -18.72
CA PRO A 52 -7.33 1.55 -19.28
C PRO A 52 -7.36 1.60 -20.81
N LEU A 53 -7.81 0.52 -21.45
CA LEU A 53 -7.94 0.40 -22.91
C LEU A 53 -6.62 0.57 -23.69
N GLY A 54 -5.47 0.39 -23.05
CA GLY A 54 -4.17 0.51 -23.73
C GLY A 54 -3.61 1.93 -23.82
N ALA A 55 -4.30 2.93 -23.27
CA ALA A 55 -3.86 4.32 -23.36
C ALA A 55 -2.61 4.59 -22.50
N PRO A 56 -1.67 5.46 -22.94
CA PRO A 56 -0.55 5.88 -22.09
C PRO A 56 -1.04 6.53 -20.80
N ALA A 57 -0.44 6.14 -19.68
CA ALA A 57 -0.81 6.63 -18.36
C ALA A 57 0.40 6.87 -17.47
N LEU A 58 0.30 7.91 -16.64
CA LEU A 58 1.20 8.22 -15.54
C LEU A 58 0.49 7.90 -14.23
N ARG A 59 1.10 7.07 -13.41
CA ARG A 59 0.63 6.72 -12.06
C ARG A 59 1.55 7.39 -11.06
N LEU A 60 1.00 8.26 -10.23
CA LEU A 60 1.71 8.95 -9.17
C LEU A 60 1.20 8.49 -7.82
N ARG A 61 2.08 8.36 -6.85
CA ARG A 61 1.70 8.13 -5.45
C ARG A 61 2.27 9.24 -4.60
N LEU A 62 1.42 9.95 -3.87
CA LEU A 62 1.80 11.17 -3.13
C LEU A 62 1.74 11.01 -1.60
N HIS A 63 1.16 9.90 -1.12
CA HIS A 63 1.06 9.60 0.29
C HIS A 63 0.96 8.07 0.48
N PRO A 64 1.52 7.50 1.58
CA PRO A 64 1.49 6.07 1.78
C PRO A 64 0.07 5.49 1.87
N ALA A 65 -0.82 6.14 2.60
CA ALA A 65 -2.22 5.72 2.69
C ALA A 65 -3.08 6.02 1.43
N ALA A 66 -2.55 6.73 0.42
CA ALA A 66 -3.32 7.04 -0.79
C ALA A 66 -3.24 5.90 -1.81
N GLY A 67 -4.33 5.75 -2.59
CA GLY A 67 -4.24 5.13 -3.90
C GLY A 67 -3.41 5.98 -4.87
N GLU A 68 -3.21 5.48 -6.09
CA GLU A 68 -2.48 6.21 -7.12
C GLU A 68 -3.36 7.31 -7.73
N VAL A 69 -2.75 8.47 -7.99
CA VAL A 69 -3.28 9.48 -8.90
C VAL A 69 -2.96 8.99 -10.31
N LEU A 70 -4.01 8.64 -11.05
CA LEU A 70 -3.90 8.15 -12.41
C LEU A 70 -4.15 9.30 -13.39
N LEU A 71 -3.15 9.64 -14.20
CA LEU A 71 -3.26 10.56 -15.32
C LEU A 71 -3.25 9.76 -16.62
N VAL A 72 -4.30 9.85 -17.42
CA VAL A 72 -4.39 9.14 -18.72
C VAL A 72 -4.46 10.16 -19.84
N ALA A 73 -3.52 10.09 -20.78
CA ALA A 73 -3.55 10.88 -21.99
C ALA A 73 -4.38 10.13 -23.05
N THR A 74 -5.66 10.49 -23.18
CA THR A 74 -6.62 9.79 -24.07
C THR A 74 -6.48 10.19 -25.53
N SER A 75 -5.86 11.34 -25.80
CA SER A 75 -5.39 11.79 -27.11
C SER A 75 -4.25 12.81 -26.92
N GLY A 76 -3.57 13.22 -28.00
CA GLY A 76 -2.49 14.23 -27.93
C GLY A 76 -2.90 15.61 -27.38
N ALA A 77 -4.18 15.82 -27.07
CA ALA A 77 -4.71 17.07 -26.52
C ALA A 77 -5.55 16.91 -25.25
N HIS A 78 -5.87 15.68 -24.82
CA HIS A 78 -6.76 15.43 -23.68
C HIS A 78 -6.09 14.59 -22.61
N VAL A 79 -6.26 15.00 -21.36
CA VAL A 79 -5.82 14.26 -20.18
C VAL A 79 -7.01 14.07 -19.24
N SER A 80 -7.11 12.90 -18.64
CA SER A 80 -8.02 12.65 -17.52
C SER A 80 -7.22 12.34 -16.27
N VAL A 81 -7.72 12.78 -15.12
CA VAL A 81 -7.12 12.52 -13.81
C VAL A 81 -8.15 11.81 -12.95
N SER A 82 -7.73 10.75 -12.24
CA SER A 82 -8.55 10.05 -11.26
C SER A 82 -7.73 9.78 -9.99
N ALA A 83 -8.28 10.11 -8.83
CA ALA A 83 -7.65 9.85 -7.54
C ALA A 83 -8.69 9.61 -6.44
N GLU A 84 -8.44 8.65 -5.55
CA GLU A 84 -9.21 8.51 -4.31
C GLU A 84 -8.51 9.24 -3.16
N THR A 85 -9.23 10.13 -2.48
CA THR A 85 -8.67 11.05 -1.47
C THR A 85 -9.17 10.78 -0.06
N SER A 86 -10.28 10.04 0.09
CA SER A 86 -10.87 9.68 1.39
C SER A 86 -9.97 8.82 2.26
N ALA A 87 -8.97 8.15 1.70
CA ALA A 87 -8.04 7.36 2.50
C ALA A 87 -7.04 8.20 3.30
N VAL A 88 -6.81 9.46 2.89
CA VAL A 88 -5.80 10.33 3.50
C VAL A 88 -6.44 11.49 4.27
N GLY A 89 -7.53 12.05 3.74
CA GLY A 89 -8.30 13.09 4.41
C GLY A 89 -8.39 14.43 3.67
N PRO A 90 -9.06 15.42 4.29
CA PRO A 90 -9.39 16.69 3.65
C PRO A 90 -8.17 17.57 3.31
N GLY A 91 -7.08 17.48 4.08
CA GLY A 91 -5.84 18.21 3.81
C GLY A 91 -5.18 17.75 2.53
N TYR A 92 -5.09 16.43 2.35
CA TYR A 92 -4.59 15.80 1.12
C TYR A 92 -5.45 16.14 -0.09
N HIS A 93 -6.78 16.08 0.04
CA HIS A 93 -7.69 16.41 -1.06
C HIS A 93 -7.49 17.83 -1.58
N ARG A 94 -7.38 18.80 -0.65
CA ARG A 94 -7.16 20.21 -1.00
C ARG A 94 -5.81 20.42 -1.69
N ILE A 95 -4.73 19.89 -1.11
CA ILE A 95 -3.39 19.96 -1.71
C ILE A 95 -3.37 19.36 -3.11
N LEU A 96 -4.00 18.19 -3.33
CA LEU A 96 -4.05 17.59 -4.66
C LEU A 96 -4.81 18.46 -5.66
N CYS A 97 -5.93 19.06 -5.26
CA CYS A 97 -6.67 19.98 -6.12
C CYS A 97 -5.82 21.20 -6.49
N ASP A 98 -5.16 21.83 -5.50
CA ASP A 98 -4.30 22.99 -5.70
C ASP A 98 -3.13 22.66 -6.63
N THR A 99 -2.48 21.52 -6.41
CA THR A 99 -1.40 20.99 -7.24
C THR A 99 -1.85 20.79 -8.70
N LEU A 100 -3.03 20.20 -8.92
CA LEU A 100 -3.54 19.96 -10.28
C LEU A 100 -3.96 21.25 -10.98
N ARG A 101 -4.44 22.26 -10.24
CA ARG A 101 -4.65 23.61 -10.79
C ARG A 101 -3.32 24.25 -11.21
N ALA A 102 -2.34 24.27 -10.32
CA ALA A 102 -1.02 24.83 -10.60
C ALA A 102 -0.32 24.13 -11.78
N MET A 103 -0.42 22.80 -11.86
CA MET A 103 0.07 22.03 -13.01
C MET A 103 -0.66 22.44 -14.30
N GLY A 104 -1.97 22.64 -14.22
CA GLY A 104 -2.77 23.07 -15.36
C GLY A 104 -2.35 24.46 -15.86
N ASP A 105 -2.11 25.40 -14.97
CA ASP A 105 -1.63 26.73 -15.35
C ASP A 105 -0.22 26.66 -15.95
N ALA A 106 0.70 25.90 -15.34
CA ALA A 106 2.08 25.77 -15.80
C ALA A 106 2.20 25.04 -17.15
N LEU A 107 1.38 24.02 -17.39
CA LEU A 107 1.45 23.17 -18.59
C LEU A 107 0.40 23.52 -19.64
N GLY A 108 -0.36 24.60 -19.43
CA GLY A 108 -1.41 25.05 -20.35
C GLY A 108 -2.54 24.04 -20.50
N ILE A 109 -3.05 23.48 -19.41
CA ILE A 109 -4.21 22.59 -19.38
C ILE A 109 -5.42 23.41 -18.92
N ALA A 110 -6.44 23.47 -19.76
CA ALA A 110 -7.76 23.96 -19.40
C ALA A 110 -8.59 22.80 -18.84
N TRP A 111 -8.92 22.85 -17.55
CA TRP A 111 -9.80 21.90 -16.90
C TRP A 111 -11.26 22.18 -17.27
N ALA A 112 -12.04 21.13 -17.55
CA ALA A 112 -13.45 21.27 -17.88
C ALA A 112 -14.25 21.84 -16.68
N GLU A 113 -15.13 22.80 -16.92
CA GLU A 113 -15.96 23.40 -15.87
C GLU A 113 -17.07 22.44 -15.41
N GLY A 114 -17.02 22.04 -14.14
CA GLY A 114 -18.17 21.85 -13.25
C GLY A 114 -19.20 20.75 -13.54
N ARG A 115 -19.23 19.74 -12.65
CA ARG A 115 -20.42 18.97 -12.18
C ARG A 115 -21.29 18.17 -13.17
N ALA A 116 -21.11 18.28 -14.48
CA ALA A 116 -22.08 17.76 -15.46
C ALA A 116 -21.60 16.53 -16.27
N SER A 117 -21.09 15.51 -15.58
CA SER A 117 -21.35 14.16 -16.06
C SER A 117 -21.66 13.29 -14.85
N SER A 118 -22.65 12.41 -14.97
CA SER A 118 -23.04 11.42 -13.96
C SER A 118 -21.92 10.42 -13.60
N LYS A 119 -20.67 10.68 -14.02
CA LYS A 119 -19.50 9.80 -13.90
C LYS A 119 -18.16 10.53 -13.63
N GLY A 120 -18.13 11.80 -13.23
CA GLY A 120 -16.85 12.45 -12.89
C GLY A 120 -16.95 13.91 -12.42
N GLY A 121 -16.07 14.27 -11.48
CA GLY A 121 -15.91 15.61 -10.92
C GLY A 121 -15.18 15.57 -9.58
N ASP A 122 -15.13 16.71 -8.90
CA ASP A 122 -14.84 16.79 -7.46
C ASP A 122 -16.19 16.89 -6.70
N PRO A 123 -16.58 15.86 -5.92
CA PRO A 123 -17.85 15.88 -5.18
C PRO A 123 -17.90 16.99 -4.12
N THR A 124 -16.75 17.43 -3.61
CA THR A 124 -16.68 18.53 -2.64
C THR A 124 -16.87 19.89 -3.30
N GLY A 125 -16.56 19.99 -4.60
CA GLY A 125 -16.57 21.23 -5.37
C GLY A 125 -15.35 22.13 -5.14
N TYR A 126 -14.42 21.75 -4.27
CA TYR A 126 -13.22 22.52 -3.94
C TYR A 126 -12.35 22.83 -5.16
N PHE A 127 -12.22 21.89 -6.10
CA PHE A 127 -11.36 22.06 -7.28
C PHE A 127 -11.73 23.31 -8.10
N HIS A 128 -13.03 23.61 -8.25
CA HIS A 128 -13.49 24.77 -9.03
C HIS A 128 -13.79 26.01 -8.18
N THR A 129 -14.22 25.82 -6.93
CA THR A 129 -14.69 26.93 -6.10
C THR A 129 -13.62 27.49 -5.16
N GLY A 130 -12.63 26.67 -4.79
CA GLY A 130 -11.71 26.97 -3.69
C GLY A 130 -12.36 26.98 -2.31
N ASP A 131 -13.66 26.65 -2.19
CA ASP A 131 -14.38 26.64 -0.91
C ASP A 131 -14.07 25.37 -0.12
N ALA A 132 -13.34 25.52 0.98
CA ALA A 132 -12.94 24.41 1.85
C ALA A 132 -14.09 23.88 2.71
N GLY A 133 -15.17 24.65 2.92
CA GLY A 133 -16.25 24.30 3.85
C GLY A 133 -16.89 22.93 3.57
N PRO A 134 -17.25 22.60 2.32
CA PRO A 134 -17.83 21.30 1.99
C PRO A 134 -16.88 20.10 2.11
N VAL A 135 -15.56 20.30 2.11
CA VAL A 135 -14.57 19.20 2.04
C VAL A 135 -14.64 18.33 3.29
N ASP A 136 -14.56 18.94 4.47
CA ASP A 136 -14.57 18.21 5.74
C ASP A 136 -15.91 17.47 5.92
N VAL A 137 -17.02 18.08 5.52
CA VAL A 137 -18.36 17.48 5.57
C VAL A 137 -18.44 16.21 4.72
N HIS A 138 -17.93 16.24 3.49
CA HIS A 138 -17.92 15.07 2.62
C HIS A 138 -17.02 13.95 3.14
N MET A 139 -15.85 14.30 3.71
CA MET A 139 -14.94 13.32 4.30
C MET A 139 -15.55 12.62 5.51
N LEU A 140 -16.19 13.38 6.41
CA LEU A 140 -16.89 12.84 7.58
C LEU A 140 -18.09 11.97 7.19
N ALA A 141 -18.88 12.39 6.20
CA ALA A 141 -20.00 11.59 5.68
C ALA A 141 -19.51 10.27 5.05
N SER A 142 -18.43 10.31 4.28
CA SER A 142 -17.79 9.11 3.71
C SER A 142 -17.32 8.15 4.81
N LEU A 143 -16.73 8.68 5.89
CA LEU A 143 -16.28 7.88 7.03
C LEU A 143 -17.46 7.21 7.74
N GLN A 144 -18.50 7.97 8.06
CA GLN A 144 -19.70 7.47 8.74
C GLN A 144 -20.35 6.32 7.95
N GLU A 145 -20.48 6.47 6.63
CA GLU A 145 -21.05 5.44 5.77
C GLU A 145 -20.17 4.17 5.72
N ALA A 146 -18.86 4.34 5.63
CA ALA A 146 -17.91 3.22 5.64
C ALA A 146 -17.98 2.43 6.96
N VAL A 147 -17.99 3.13 8.09
CA VAL A 147 -18.13 2.54 9.42
C VAL A 147 -19.50 1.87 9.59
N GLY A 148 -20.58 2.52 9.15
CA GLY A 148 -21.93 1.93 9.17
C GLY A 148 -22.03 0.63 8.39
N ARG A 149 -21.32 0.53 7.24
CA ARG A 149 -21.23 -0.74 6.49
C ARG A 149 -20.48 -1.82 7.26
N VAL A 150 -19.35 -1.47 7.89
CA VAL A 150 -18.59 -2.41 8.74
C VAL A 150 -19.44 -2.92 9.90
N LEU A 151 -20.15 -2.04 10.61
CA LEU A 151 -21.04 -2.42 11.69
C LEU A 151 -22.13 -3.40 11.23
N ARG A 152 -22.75 -3.15 10.06
CA ARG A 152 -23.74 -4.08 9.47
C ARG A 152 -23.12 -5.44 9.15
N MET A 153 -21.97 -5.49 8.50
CA MET A 153 -21.33 -6.77 8.14
C MET A 153 -20.93 -7.55 9.39
N ARG A 154 -20.39 -6.87 10.42
CA ARG A 154 -20.12 -7.47 11.73
C ARG A 154 -21.36 -8.06 12.40
N SER A 155 -22.53 -7.44 12.23
CA SER A 155 -23.79 -7.98 12.78
C SER A 155 -24.19 -9.34 12.16
N TYR A 156 -23.67 -9.66 10.98
CA TYR A 156 -23.82 -10.96 10.33
C TYR A 156 -22.69 -11.96 10.66
N GLY A 157 -21.79 -11.63 11.60
CA GLY A 157 -20.68 -12.48 12.01
C GLY A 157 -19.42 -12.37 11.15
N GLU A 158 -19.38 -11.42 10.22
CA GLU A 158 -18.19 -11.17 9.40
C GLU A 158 -17.07 -10.46 10.20
N SER A 159 -15.82 -10.61 9.74
CA SER A 159 -14.63 -10.10 10.42
C SER A 159 -13.52 -9.75 9.41
N GLY A 160 -12.36 -9.28 9.89
CA GLY A 160 -11.21 -8.96 9.02
C GLY A 160 -11.35 -7.64 8.23
N PHE A 161 -12.10 -6.68 8.76
CA PHE A 161 -12.34 -5.41 8.08
C PHE A 161 -11.10 -4.51 8.07
N ALA A 162 -10.90 -3.85 6.94
CA ALA A 162 -9.91 -2.81 6.76
C ALA A 162 -10.55 -1.56 6.14
N LEU A 163 -10.14 -0.39 6.61
CA LEU A 163 -10.51 0.91 6.05
C LEU A 163 -9.26 1.59 5.53
N SER A 164 -9.28 2.01 4.27
CA SER A 164 -8.19 2.81 3.67
C SER A 164 -6.82 2.10 3.64
N MET A 165 -6.82 0.77 3.82
CA MET A 165 -5.64 -0.07 3.67
C MET A 165 -5.38 -0.35 2.20
N ARG A 166 -4.10 -0.52 1.85
CA ARG A 166 -3.70 -0.85 0.48
C ARG A 166 -4.12 -2.25 0.10
N PHE A 167 -4.44 -2.43 -1.17
CA PHE A 167 -4.55 -3.75 -1.77
C PHE A 167 -3.17 -4.42 -1.86
N GLY A 168 -3.14 -5.74 -1.80
CA GLY A 168 -1.93 -6.56 -1.92
C GLY A 168 -1.48 -7.19 -0.60
N HIS A 169 -1.76 -6.54 0.53
CA HIS A 169 -1.46 -7.04 1.88
C HIS A 169 -2.70 -7.00 2.75
N THR A 170 -3.11 -8.15 3.26
CA THR A 170 -4.10 -8.28 4.32
C THR A 170 -3.38 -8.66 5.60
N PHE A 171 -3.69 -7.98 6.70
CA PHE A 171 -3.01 -8.17 7.96
C PHE A 171 -3.92 -8.89 8.95
N GLU A 172 -3.36 -9.85 9.68
CA GLU A 172 -4.04 -10.43 10.84
C GLU A 172 -3.62 -9.66 12.09
N TYR A 173 -4.53 -8.86 12.64
CA TYR A 173 -4.28 -8.09 13.84
C TYR A 173 -5.53 -8.01 14.72
N PRO A 174 -5.41 -8.10 16.06
CA PRO A 174 -6.54 -7.92 16.97
C PRO A 174 -7.16 -6.52 16.82
N GLY A 175 -8.35 -6.45 16.25
CA GLY A 175 -9.03 -5.18 16.03
C GLY A 175 -10.39 -5.38 15.38
N ALA A 176 -11.28 -4.41 15.57
CA ALA A 176 -12.57 -4.42 14.89
C ALA A 176 -12.48 -3.92 13.45
N LEU A 177 -11.52 -3.04 13.20
CA LEU A 177 -11.22 -2.43 11.90
C LEU A 177 -9.73 -2.07 11.84
N LEU A 178 -9.04 -2.47 10.78
CA LEU A 178 -7.64 -2.08 10.54
C LEU A 178 -7.58 -0.79 9.71
N THR A 179 -6.67 0.11 10.07
CA THR A 179 -6.47 1.39 9.36
C THR A 179 -4.98 1.69 9.19
N PRO A 180 -4.58 2.59 8.27
CA PRO A 180 -3.19 3.00 8.12
C PRO A 180 -2.59 3.64 9.37
N LEU A 181 -3.40 4.10 10.33
CA LEU A 181 -2.95 4.68 11.60
C LEU A 181 -3.22 3.74 12.79
N GLY A 182 -3.28 2.45 12.52
CA GLY A 182 -3.45 1.39 13.51
C GLY A 182 -4.89 0.85 13.62
N PRO A 183 -5.08 -0.20 14.43
CA PRO A 183 -6.38 -0.83 14.61
C PRO A 183 -7.35 0.11 15.34
N ARG A 184 -8.65 -0.15 15.17
CA ARG A 184 -9.75 0.45 15.92
C ARG A 184 -10.59 -0.64 16.56
N ASP A 185 -11.07 -0.37 17.76
CA ASP A 185 -11.91 -1.30 18.51
C ASP A 185 -13.39 -1.15 18.11
N ALA A 186 -14.24 -2.02 18.66
CA ALA A 186 -15.67 -2.01 18.35
C ALA A 186 -16.36 -0.74 18.89
N ARG A 187 -15.86 -0.17 19.98
CA ARG A 187 -16.41 1.05 20.59
C ARG A 187 -16.18 2.25 19.68
N TRP A 188 -14.99 2.39 19.12
CA TRP A 188 -14.65 3.43 18.16
C TRP A 188 -15.60 3.39 16.95
N LEU A 189 -15.95 2.21 16.45
CA LEU A 189 -16.92 2.10 15.33
C LEU A 189 -18.29 2.68 15.71
N VAL A 190 -18.79 2.38 16.91
CA VAL A 190 -20.06 2.93 17.38
C VAL A 190 -19.97 4.45 17.56
N ASP A 191 -18.92 4.92 18.24
CA ASP A 191 -18.68 6.35 18.50
C ASP A 191 -18.62 7.16 17.19
N VAL A 192 -17.94 6.63 16.15
CA VAL A 192 -17.81 7.29 14.84
C VAL A 192 -19.09 7.19 14.02
N TYR A 193 -19.85 6.11 14.15
CA TYR A 193 -21.15 6.00 13.49
C TYR A 193 -22.15 7.02 14.04
N GLU A 194 -22.12 7.28 15.36
CA GLU A 194 -22.96 8.29 16.01
C GLU A 194 -22.49 9.72 15.71
N ASP A 195 -21.19 9.98 15.82
CA ASP A 195 -20.57 11.28 15.51
C ASP A 195 -19.25 11.09 14.74
N PRO A 196 -19.24 11.27 13.40
CA PRO A 196 -18.04 11.01 12.60
C PRO A 196 -16.85 11.90 12.96
N ARG A 197 -17.07 13.04 13.66
CA ARG A 197 -15.98 13.89 14.15
C ARG A 197 -15.08 13.18 15.17
N ARG A 198 -15.57 12.13 15.83
CA ARG A 198 -14.78 11.29 16.73
C ARG A 198 -13.76 10.42 15.99
N GLY A 199 -13.88 10.28 14.67
CA GLY A 199 -13.05 9.42 13.84
C GLY A 199 -12.02 10.18 12.99
N ILE A 200 -11.81 11.48 13.22
CA ILE A 200 -10.84 12.27 12.45
C ILE A 200 -9.41 11.74 12.54
N ASP A 201 -9.13 11.00 13.61
CA ASP A 201 -7.84 10.37 13.90
C ASP A 201 -7.48 9.24 12.92
N VAL A 202 -8.42 8.80 12.07
CA VAL A 202 -8.15 7.84 10.99
C VAL A 202 -7.51 8.48 9.76
N PHE A 203 -7.61 9.82 9.63
CA PHE A 203 -7.06 10.55 8.49
C PHE A 203 -5.63 11.02 8.78
N PRO A 204 -4.63 10.56 8.02
CA PRO A 204 -3.26 11.05 8.13
C PRO A 204 -3.10 12.55 7.91
N TRP A 205 -3.93 13.14 7.04
CA TRP A 205 -3.77 14.52 6.57
C TRP A 205 -5.09 15.29 6.61
N TRP A 206 -5.37 15.90 7.77
CA TRP A 206 -6.58 16.68 7.99
C TRP A 206 -6.42 18.16 7.58
N THR A 207 -5.43 18.85 8.14
CA THR A 207 -5.14 20.27 7.87
C THR A 207 -4.31 20.39 6.59
N PRO A 208 -4.61 21.32 5.67
CA PRO A 208 -3.83 21.46 4.44
C PRO A 208 -2.45 22.03 4.77
N GLY A 209 -1.44 21.62 4.01
CA GLY A 209 -0.04 22.02 4.21
C GLY A 209 0.86 20.88 4.69
N ILE A 210 2.17 21.12 4.62
CA ILE A 210 3.21 20.14 4.95
C ILE A 210 3.80 20.50 6.32
N ASP A 211 3.06 20.14 7.36
CA ASP A 211 3.37 20.45 8.76
C ASP A 211 3.94 19.25 9.54
N ALA A 212 4.36 19.50 10.78
CA ALA A 212 4.86 18.47 11.69
C ALA A 212 3.90 17.29 11.86
N ARG A 213 2.58 17.54 11.94
CA ARG A 213 1.57 16.51 12.17
C ARG A 213 1.38 15.62 10.95
N MET A 214 1.38 16.19 9.75
CA MET A 214 1.34 15.46 8.49
C MET A 214 2.57 14.56 8.38
N ARG A 215 3.78 15.09 8.62
CA ARG A 215 5.02 14.28 8.58
C ARG A 215 5.00 13.14 9.59
N LEU A 216 4.56 13.40 10.83
CA LEU A 216 4.39 12.37 11.86
C LEU A 216 3.40 11.29 11.41
N ASN A 217 2.22 11.66 10.93
CA ASN A 217 1.21 10.70 10.51
C ASN A 217 1.63 9.92 9.26
N ARG A 218 2.34 10.54 8.33
CA ARG A 218 2.95 9.88 7.17
C ARG A 218 3.94 8.79 7.62
N ALA A 219 4.82 9.13 8.57
CA ALA A 219 5.73 8.15 9.17
C ALA A 219 4.98 7.03 9.89
N ARG A 220 3.95 7.36 10.68
CA ARG A 220 3.11 6.37 11.37
C ARG A 220 2.39 5.42 10.42
N CYS A 221 1.93 5.89 9.26
CA CYS A 221 1.41 5.02 8.22
C CYS A 221 2.43 3.98 7.79
N ARG A 222 3.66 4.41 7.49
CA ARG A 222 4.75 3.50 7.10
C ARG A 222 5.10 2.52 8.23
N LEU A 223 5.19 2.99 9.47
CA LEU A 223 5.44 2.13 10.65
C LEU A 223 4.36 1.04 10.79
N TRP A 224 3.09 1.38 10.56
CA TRP A 224 1.99 0.42 10.63
C TRP A 224 2.00 -0.58 9.47
N THR A 225 2.19 -0.13 8.24
CA THR A 225 1.89 -0.96 7.06
C THR A 225 3.10 -1.52 6.34
N ASP A 226 4.23 -0.81 6.35
CA ASP A 226 5.31 -1.04 5.39
C ASP A 226 6.63 -1.45 6.05
N VAL A 227 6.91 -0.98 7.26
CA VAL A 227 8.17 -1.30 7.96
C VAL A 227 8.23 -2.78 8.30
N VAL A 228 9.27 -3.44 7.82
CA VAL A 228 9.64 -4.80 8.20
C VAL A 228 10.49 -4.72 9.46
N TRP A 229 10.01 -5.27 10.58
CA TRP A 229 10.56 -5.05 11.92
C TRP A 229 11.81 -5.89 12.24
N ARG A 230 12.86 -5.70 11.44
CA ARG A 230 14.20 -6.28 11.57
C ARG A 230 15.22 -5.39 10.82
N PRO A 231 16.54 -5.61 10.96
CA PRO A 231 17.52 -4.95 10.10
C PRO A 231 17.20 -5.11 8.60
N PRO A 232 17.39 -4.06 7.78
CA PRO A 232 17.04 -4.09 6.36
C PRO A 232 17.97 -5.01 5.56
N LEU A 233 17.38 -5.84 4.71
CA LEU A 233 18.05 -6.78 3.80
C LEU A 233 18.24 -6.20 2.40
N LEU A 234 17.30 -5.35 1.98
CA LEU A 234 17.26 -4.73 0.67
C LEU A 234 17.50 -3.23 0.79
N ASP A 235 18.02 -2.63 -0.27
CA ASP A 235 18.21 -1.18 -0.31
C ASP A 235 16.88 -0.44 -0.16
N ASP A 236 15.80 -0.91 -0.77
CA ASP A 236 14.47 -0.30 -0.66
C ASP A 236 13.96 -0.27 0.79
N GLU A 237 14.17 -1.34 1.56
CA GLU A 237 13.82 -1.39 2.99
C GLU A 237 14.64 -0.36 3.78
N ARG A 238 15.94 -0.23 3.46
CA ARG A 238 16.82 0.74 4.08
C ARG A 238 16.41 2.18 3.75
N HIS A 239 16.05 2.47 2.50
CA HIS A 239 15.54 3.77 2.09
C HIS A 239 14.23 4.10 2.81
N LEU A 240 13.29 3.16 2.87
CA LEU A 240 12.04 3.31 3.61
C LEU A 240 12.28 3.68 5.08
N MET A 241 13.16 2.94 5.78
CA MET A 241 13.48 3.22 7.18
C MET A 241 14.16 4.58 7.37
N ARG A 242 15.06 4.97 6.46
CA ARG A 242 15.68 6.31 6.48
C ARG A 242 14.64 7.42 6.31
N ASP A 243 13.68 7.24 5.40
CA ASP A 243 12.60 8.20 5.21
C ASP A 243 11.70 8.31 6.43
N VAL A 244 11.36 7.18 7.06
CA VAL A 244 10.62 7.19 8.34
C VAL A 244 11.39 7.95 9.42
N ALA A 245 12.68 7.66 9.61
CA ALA A 245 13.51 8.35 10.60
C ALA A 245 13.59 9.86 10.31
N ARG A 246 13.80 10.25 9.05
CA ARG A 246 13.84 11.65 8.60
C ARG A 246 12.52 12.37 8.85
N LEU A 247 11.39 11.76 8.53
CA LEU A 247 10.05 12.34 8.74
C LEU A 247 9.77 12.58 10.23
N LEU A 248 10.11 11.60 11.08
CA LEU A 248 9.96 11.73 12.54
C LEU A 248 10.85 12.83 13.11
N GLU A 249 12.11 12.88 12.67
CA GLU A 249 13.08 13.91 13.08
C GLU A 249 12.64 15.32 12.66
N GLN A 250 12.21 15.50 11.41
CA GLN A 250 11.70 16.77 10.90
C GLN A 250 10.46 17.21 11.66
N ALA A 251 9.50 16.30 11.84
CA ALA A 251 8.30 16.58 12.63
C ALA A 251 8.67 16.99 14.06
N TRP A 252 9.56 16.26 14.73
CA TRP A 252 9.93 16.51 16.12
C TRP A 252 10.66 17.84 16.31
N ARG A 253 11.53 18.22 15.36
CA ARG A 253 12.17 19.54 15.39
C ARG A 253 11.17 20.69 15.25
N GLU A 254 10.12 20.48 14.46
CA GLU A 254 9.09 21.50 14.22
C GLU A 254 8.08 21.59 15.38
N ASP A 255 7.60 20.46 15.91
CA ASP A 255 6.69 20.43 17.06
C ASP A 255 7.01 19.26 18.02
N PRO A 256 7.86 19.48 19.04
CA PRO A 256 8.23 18.45 20.01
C PRO A 256 7.08 17.94 20.89
N SER A 257 5.91 18.60 20.88
CA SER A 257 4.78 18.29 21.75
C SER A 257 3.90 17.14 21.23
N LEU A 258 4.08 16.76 19.97
CA LEU A 258 3.30 15.69 19.33
C LEU A 258 3.57 14.30 19.97
N PRO A 259 2.61 13.37 19.89
CA PRO A 259 2.76 12.02 20.45
C PRO A 259 3.61 11.12 19.54
N TYR A 260 4.94 11.29 19.60
CA TYR A 260 5.87 10.48 18.81
C TYR A 260 5.91 9.00 19.25
N PRO A 261 6.04 8.06 18.31
CA PRO A 261 6.22 6.64 18.60
C PRO A 261 7.68 6.36 19.00
N TRP A 262 8.08 6.81 20.19
CA TRP A 262 9.48 6.81 20.62
C TRP A 262 10.13 5.42 20.61
N ARG A 263 9.39 4.39 21.02
CA ARG A 263 9.89 3.00 21.07
C ARG A 263 10.20 2.48 19.67
N GLU A 264 9.28 2.68 18.74
CA GLU A 264 9.45 2.28 17.36
C GLU A 264 10.50 3.10 16.62
N TRP A 265 10.58 4.40 16.91
CA TRP A 265 11.62 5.25 16.36
C TRP A 265 12.99 4.78 16.82
N GLN A 266 13.14 4.40 18.09
CA GLN A 266 14.37 3.80 18.61
C GLN A 266 14.72 2.50 17.86
N GLU A 267 13.75 1.61 17.63
CA GLU A 267 13.98 0.38 16.84
C GLU A 267 14.46 0.69 15.42
N VAL A 268 13.81 1.63 14.72
CA VAL A 268 14.21 2.04 13.36
C VAL A 268 15.64 2.60 13.34
N LEU A 269 16.00 3.48 14.28
CA LEU A 269 17.37 3.99 14.37
C LEU A 269 18.37 2.87 14.67
N GLY A 270 18.00 1.92 15.53
CA GLY A 270 18.80 0.74 15.83
C GLY A 270 19.05 -0.14 14.59
N PHE A 271 18.01 -0.41 13.80
CA PHE A 271 18.13 -1.17 12.54
C PHE A 271 18.99 -0.47 11.49
N LEU A 272 18.98 0.87 11.48
CA LEU A 272 19.82 1.68 10.60
C LEU A 272 21.26 1.85 11.13
N GLY A 273 21.53 1.47 12.37
CA GLY A 273 22.82 1.71 13.04
C GLY A 273 23.11 3.19 13.27
N VAL A 274 22.08 4.03 13.43
CA VAL A 274 22.23 5.48 13.64
C VAL A 274 22.50 5.76 15.11
N GLY A 275 23.62 6.43 15.40
CA GLY A 275 24.00 6.90 16.73
C GLY A 275 23.98 8.43 16.85
N GLY A 276 24.54 8.93 17.96
CA GLY A 276 24.68 10.37 18.22
C GLY A 276 23.54 10.96 19.07
N THR A 277 23.53 12.29 19.19
CA THR A 277 22.67 13.02 20.13
C THR A 277 21.17 12.79 19.89
N LEU A 278 20.75 12.68 18.64
CA LEU A 278 19.36 12.34 18.30
C LEU A 278 18.99 10.93 18.81
N ALA A 279 19.85 9.94 18.56
CA ALA A 279 19.60 8.56 18.97
C ALA A 279 19.56 8.42 20.50
N GLU A 280 20.42 9.15 21.22
CA GLU A 280 20.43 9.21 22.69
C GLU A 280 19.14 9.84 23.24
N GLU A 281 18.68 10.95 22.66
CA GLU A 281 17.42 11.59 23.05
C GLU A 281 16.22 10.68 22.76
N VAL A 282 16.16 10.04 21.60
CA VAL A 282 15.11 9.07 21.25
C VAL A 282 15.13 7.89 22.22
N HIS A 283 16.31 7.35 22.55
CA HIS A 283 16.45 6.27 23.53
C HIS A 283 15.94 6.69 24.93
N ARG A 284 16.30 7.88 25.38
CA ARG A 284 15.84 8.44 26.66
C ARG A 284 14.32 8.64 26.68
N ARG A 285 13.72 9.10 25.59
CA ARG A 285 12.26 9.26 25.47
C ARG A 285 11.54 7.91 25.40
N ALA A 286 12.11 6.94 24.69
CA ALA A 286 11.54 5.60 24.54
C ALA A 286 11.49 4.84 25.87
N SER A 287 12.50 4.98 26.73
CA SER A 287 12.50 4.37 28.07
C SER A 287 11.49 5.00 29.04
N GLN A 288 11.08 6.24 28.78
CA GLN A 288 10.07 6.97 29.55
C GLN A 288 8.65 6.81 28.97
N ALA A 289 8.53 6.31 27.73
CA ALA A 289 7.25 6.17 27.06
C ALA A 289 6.40 5.08 27.76
N PRO A 290 5.07 5.28 27.87
CA PRO A 290 4.21 4.28 28.47
C PRO A 290 4.28 2.95 27.71
N GLY A 291 4.20 1.85 28.46
CA GLY A 291 4.07 0.52 27.89
C GLY A 291 2.77 0.37 27.08
N GLY A 292 2.80 -0.49 26.07
CA GLY A 292 1.65 -0.78 25.21
C GLY A 292 2.02 -1.72 24.06
N PRO A 293 1.03 -2.21 23.30
CA PRO A 293 1.27 -2.99 22.09
C PRO A 293 2.15 -2.19 21.12
N PRO A 294 3.20 -2.80 20.53
CA PRO A 294 4.05 -2.11 19.57
C PRO A 294 3.27 -1.81 18.28
N LEU A 295 3.63 -0.73 17.59
CA LEU A 295 3.06 -0.42 16.29
C LEU A 295 3.62 -1.40 15.25
N GLY A 296 2.83 -1.67 14.20
CA GLY A 296 3.28 -2.41 13.03
C GLY A 296 2.53 -3.71 12.79
N TYR A 297 1.75 -3.76 11.71
CA TYR A 297 1.05 -4.98 11.29
C TYR A 297 2.02 -6.06 10.81
N ARG A 298 3.14 -5.68 10.17
CA ARG A 298 4.18 -6.61 9.72
C ARG A 298 4.98 -7.28 10.86
N ARG A 299 4.65 -7.00 12.12
CA ARG A 299 5.13 -7.80 13.26
C ARG A 299 4.41 -9.14 13.38
N GLY A 300 3.20 -9.24 12.82
CA GLY A 300 2.43 -10.47 12.73
C GLY A 300 2.55 -11.15 11.37
N GLU A 301 1.57 -12.01 11.07
CA GLU A 301 1.43 -12.64 9.76
C GLU A 301 0.76 -11.70 8.76
N VAL A 302 1.13 -11.86 7.49
CA VAL A 302 0.63 -11.08 6.37
C VAL A 302 0.16 -12.04 5.30
N GLN A 303 -1.08 -11.86 4.85
CA GLN A 303 -1.60 -12.51 3.66
C GLN A 303 -1.27 -11.64 2.45
N VAL A 304 -0.53 -12.21 1.52
CA VAL A 304 -0.01 -11.51 0.33
C VAL A 304 -0.70 -12.01 -0.92
N ALA A 305 -1.05 -11.08 -1.80
CA ALA A 305 -1.57 -11.42 -3.13
C ALA A 305 -0.42 -11.88 -4.03
N LEU A 306 -0.57 -13.05 -4.63
CA LEU A 306 0.38 -13.67 -5.54
C LEU A 306 -0.09 -13.54 -7.00
N PRO A 307 0.81 -13.74 -7.98
CA PRO A 307 0.44 -13.77 -9.40
C PRO A 307 -0.73 -14.70 -9.70
N ALA A 308 -1.50 -14.40 -10.75
CA ALA A 308 -2.63 -15.21 -11.21
C ALA A 308 -3.75 -15.46 -10.16
N GLY A 309 -3.93 -14.54 -9.21
CA GLY A 309 -5.01 -14.55 -8.22
C GLY A 309 -4.83 -15.55 -7.08
N TRP A 310 -3.60 -16.03 -6.90
CA TRP A 310 -3.23 -16.83 -5.73
C TRP A 310 -2.98 -15.91 -4.53
N GLU A 311 -2.96 -16.49 -3.34
CA GLU A 311 -2.62 -15.78 -2.10
C GLU A 311 -1.97 -16.74 -1.12
N ILE A 312 -1.09 -16.23 -0.25
CA ILE A 312 -0.40 -17.04 0.76
C ILE A 312 -0.23 -16.22 2.03
N ARG A 313 -0.18 -16.88 3.19
CA ARG A 313 0.17 -16.25 4.46
C ARG A 313 1.65 -16.49 4.77
N ILE A 314 2.36 -15.41 5.04
CA ILE A 314 3.78 -15.42 5.41
C ILE A 314 4.04 -14.52 6.63
N PRO A 315 5.13 -14.74 7.39
CA PRO A 315 5.53 -13.78 8.41
C PRO A 315 5.83 -12.41 7.78
N GLY A 316 5.39 -11.32 8.44
CA GLY A 316 5.61 -9.97 7.93
C GLY A 316 7.08 -9.53 7.87
N SER A 317 7.98 -10.32 8.47
CA SER A 317 9.44 -10.16 8.43
C SER A 317 10.08 -10.50 7.07
N LEU A 318 9.38 -11.23 6.19
CA LEU A 318 9.92 -11.62 4.89
C LEU A 318 9.87 -10.43 3.92
N ALA A 319 10.99 -10.18 3.24
CA ALA A 319 11.14 -9.19 2.18
C ALA A 319 10.63 -9.76 0.85
N GLU A 320 9.66 -9.10 0.23
CA GLU A 320 9.01 -9.57 -1.01
C GLU A 320 9.72 -9.00 -2.25
N ALA A 321 9.82 -9.79 -3.31
CA ALA A 321 10.36 -9.40 -4.61
C ALA A 321 9.68 -10.17 -5.74
N HIS A 322 9.49 -9.50 -6.88
CA HIS A 322 9.08 -10.12 -8.13
C HIS A 322 10.28 -10.21 -9.07
N LEU A 323 10.58 -11.42 -9.53
CA LEU A 323 11.64 -11.67 -10.51
C LEU A 323 11.10 -11.48 -11.94
N GLN A 324 12.01 -11.27 -12.90
CA GLN A 324 11.65 -10.99 -14.29
C GLN A 324 10.94 -12.14 -15.00
N ASP A 325 11.12 -13.37 -14.52
CA ASP A 325 10.48 -14.59 -15.02
C ASP A 325 9.05 -14.78 -14.49
N GLY A 326 8.52 -13.82 -13.73
CA GLY A 326 7.20 -13.90 -13.11
C GLY A 326 7.19 -14.65 -11.77
N THR A 327 8.34 -15.14 -11.31
CA THR A 327 8.48 -15.77 -10.00
C THR A 327 8.33 -14.73 -8.89
N TRP A 328 7.49 -15.04 -7.91
CA TRP A 328 7.42 -14.29 -6.67
C TRP A 328 8.31 -14.94 -5.60
N VAL A 329 9.04 -14.13 -4.84
CA VAL A 329 9.89 -14.59 -3.73
C VAL A 329 9.66 -13.71 -2.51
N ALA A 330 9.62 -14.31 -1.34
CA ALA A 330 9.74 -13.61 -0.07
C ALA A 330 10.79 -14.26 0.81
N ARG A 331 11.71 -13.48 1.41
CA ARG A 331 12.83 -14.04 2.17
C ARG A 331 13.28 -13.19 3.35
N ASP A 332 13.89 -13.86 4.32
CA ASP A 332 14.74 -13.22 5.32
C ASP A 332 16.13 -13.90 5.37
N HIS A 333 16.87 -13.76 6.47
CA HIS A 333 18.19 -14.38 6.63
C HIS A 333 18.16 -15.90 6.81
N ARG A 334 17.01 -16.48 7.20
CA ARG A 334 16.86 -17.90 7.59
C ARG A 334 15.81 -18.64 6.78
N ARG A 335 14.90 -17.90 6.13
CA ARG A 335 13.68 -18.43 5.51
C ARG A 335 13.48 -17.85 4.12
N SER A 336 12.90 -18.63 3.23
CA SER A 336 12.53 -18.20 1.89
C SER A 336 11.28 -18.93 1.40
N VAL A 337 10.40 -18.20 0.74
CA VAL A 337 9.20 -18.72 0.07
C VAL A 337 9.27 -18.29 -1.38
N ARG A 338 9.16 -19.24 -2.31
CA ARG A 338 9.12 -18.99 -3.74
C ARG A 338 7.83 -19.54 -4.33
N PHE A 339 7.17 -18.73 -5.13
CA PHE A 339 5.91 -19.08 -5.78
C PHE A 339 6.00 -18.83 -7.29
N VAL A 340 5.58 -19.83 -8.06
CA VAL A 340 5.56 -19.77 -9.53
C VAL A 340 4.20 -20.25 -10.03
N PRO A 341 3.39 -19.41 -10.69
CA PRO A 341 2.20 -19.88 -11.38
C PRO A 341 2.62 -20.73 -12.59
N LEU A 342 1.92 -21.83 -12.82
CA LEU A 342 2.20 -22.73 -13.94
C LEU A 342 1.12 -22.53 -15.01
N GLU A 343 1.53 -22.02 -16.17
CA GLU A 343 0.69 -21.99 -17.36
C GLU A 343 0.65 -23.38 -18.02
N ASP A 344 -0.44 -23.70 -18.70
CA ASP A 344 -0.51 -24.91 -19.52
C ASP A 344 0.45 -24.77 -20.71
N GLY A 345 1.67 -25.30 -20.55
CA GLY A 345 2.71 -25.35 -21.57
C GLY A 345 3.97 -24.51 -21.30
N GLY A 346 4.08 -23.81 -20.16
CA GLY A 346 5.20 -22.93 -19.85
C GLY A 346 6.07 -23.39 -18.66
N ALA A 347 7.38 -23.45 -18.90
CA ALA A 347 8.50 -23.64 -17.96
C ALA A 347 8.83 -25.07 -17.46
N ASP A 348 9.42 -25.89 -18.33
CA ASP A 348 10.01 -27.20 -17.98
C ASP A 348 11.17 -27.12 -16.96
N GLY A 349 11.86 -25.99 -16.86
CA GLY A 349 13.08 -25.85 -16.04
C GLY A 349 12.86 -25.77 -14.52
N LEU A 350 11.65 -25.41 -14.06
CA LEU A 350 11.31 -25.30 -12.63
C LEU A 350 10.40 -26.44 -12.17
N MET A 351 10.06 -27.38 -13.06
CA MET A 351 9.21 -28.51 -12.69
C MET A 351 9.93 -29.49 -11.79
N PRO A 352 9.27 -29.98 -10.72
CA PRO A 352 9.79 -31.10 -9.97
C PRO A 352 10.07 -32.24 -10.93
N SER A 353 11.28 -32.79 -10.81
CA SER A 353 11.69 -33.99 -11.54
C SER A 353 10.70 -35.13 -11.29
N PHE A 354 10.69 -36.12 -12.18
CA PHE A 354 9.84 -37.29 -12.00
C PHE A 354 10.03 -37.96 -10.63
N MET A 355 11.27 -38.00 -10.14
CA MET A 355 11.60 -38.53 -8.81
C MET A 355 11.04 -37.67 -7.68
N GLU A 356 11.11 -36.35 -7.81
CA GLU A 356 10.53 -35.44 -6.82
C GLU A 356 9.01 -35.54 -6.75
N ARG A 357 8.33 -35.69 -7.90
CA ARG A 357 6.87 -35.91 -7.92
C ARG A 357 6.47 -37.23 -7.26
N ARG A 358 7.28 -38.29 -7.41
CA ARG A 358 7.07 -39.57 -6.70
C ARG A 358 7.31 -39.45 -5.20
N ALA A 359 8.23 -38.60 -4.77
CA ALA A 359 8.55 -38.37 -3.36
C ALA A 359 7.56 -37.44 -2.65
N MET A 360 6.56 -36.88 -3.34
CA MET A 360 5.53 -36.05 -2.70
C MET A 360 4.51 -36.90 -1.95
N ASP A 361 4.79 -37.18 -0.69
CA ASP A 361 3.99 -38.01 0.21
C ASP A 361 3.02 -37.22 1.10
N LEU A 362 3.26 -35.91 1.25
CA LEU A 362 2.39 -35.02 2.00
C LEU A 362 1.25 -34.53 1.14
N GLU A 363 0.03 -34.57 1.67
CA GLU A 363 -1.17 -34.06 1.00
C GLU A 363 -1.81 -32.91 1.79
N HIS A 364 -2.34 -31.95 1.05
CA HIS A 364 -3.17 -30.88 1.60
C HIS A 364 -4.42 -30.73 0.73
N ARG A 365 -5.59 -30.63 1.38
CA ARG A 365 -6.86 -30.32 0.73
C ARG A 365 -7.57 -29.23 1.53
N GLY A 366 -7.42 -28.00 1.07
CA GLY A 366 -8.21 -26.86 1.52
C GLY A 366 -9.57 -26.81 0.82
N VAL A 367 -10.29 -25.70 1.03
CA VAL A 367 -11.62 -25.49 0.45
C VAL A 367 -11.55 -25.34 -1.08
N ARG A 368 -10.54 -24.60 -1.58
CA ARG A 368 -10.36 -24.31 -3.01
C ARG A 368 -9.08 -24.88 -3.59
N VAL A 369 -8.03 -24.97 -2.78
CA VAL A 369 -6.71 -25.44 -3.18
C VAL A 369 -6.49 -26.87 -2.68
N SER A 370 -5.93 -27.71 -3.54
CA SER A 370 -5.34 -28.99 -3.16
C SER A 370 -3.88 -29.01 -3.57
N GLY A 371 -3.04 -29.75 -2.85
CA GLY A 371 -1.64 -29.85 -3.18
C GLY A 371 -0.99 -31.12 -2.65
N ARG A 372 0.15 -31.45 -3.25
CA ARG A 372 1.06 -32.49 -2.80
C ARG A 372 2.45 -31.90 -2.62
N ALA A 373 3.14 -32.31 -1.57
CA ALA A 373 4.47 -31.79 -1.24
C ALA A 373 5.43 -32.91 -0.85
N SER A 374 6.71 -32.65 -1.05
CA SER A 374 7.81 -33.38 -0.43
C SER A 374 8.56 -32.45 0.50
N LEU A 375 8.95 -32.97 1.67
CA LEU A 375 9.74 -32.25 2.65
C LEU A 375 11.09 -32.96 2.80
N ARG A 376 12.17 -32.23 2.60
CA ARG A 376 13.54 -32.66 2.93
C ARG A 376 14.03 -31.85 4.11
N VAL A 377 14.57 -32.54 5.11
CA VAL A 377 15.09 -31.93 6.34
C VAL A 377 16.51 -32.44 6.51
N GLU A 378 17.49 -31.60 6.16
CA GLU A 378 18.91 -31.85 6.39
C GLU A 378 19.50 -30.67 7.17
N PRO A 379 20.48 -30.88 8.06
CA PRO A 379 21.08 -29.79 8.83
C PRO A 379 21.64 -28.69 7.90
N GLY A 380 21.07 -27.48 7.98
CA GLY A 380 21.46 -26.33 7.16
C GLY A 380 20.82 -26.25 5.77
N GLU A 381 20.02 -27.24 5.36
CA GLU A 381 19.24 -27.20 4.11
C GLU A 381 17.91 -27.92 4.29
N CYS A 382 16.90 -27.23 4.84
CA CYS A 382 15.53 -27.75 4.90
C CYS A 382 14.69 -27.13 3.78
N ARG A 383 13.92 -27.98 3.07
CA ARG A 383 13.16 -27.56 1.89
C ARG A 383 11.88 -28.36 1.71
N LEU A 384 10.76 -27.64 1.64
CA LEU A 384 9.47 -28.14 1.21
C LEU A 384 9.24 -27.73 -0.24
N THR A 385 8.90 -28.69 -1.11
CA THR A 385 8.53 -28.44 -2.51
C THR A 385 7.13 -28.97 -2.76
N ALA A 386 6.21 -28.11 -3.17
CA ALA A 386 4.80 -28.42 -3.31
C ALA A 386 4.24 -28.05 -4.68
N LEU A 387 3.46 -28.95 -5.26
CA LEU A 387 2.60 -28.68 -6.41
C LEU A 387 1.17 -28.48 -5.93
N CYS A 388 0.60 -27.33 -6.26
CA CYS A 388 -0.74 -26.91 -5.84
C CYS A 388 -1.66 -26.75 -7.06
N SER A 389 -2.96 -26.97 -6.87
CA SER A 389 -3.97 -26.93 -7.91
C SER A 389 -5.27 -26.31 -7.39
N SER A 390 -5.86 -25.42 -8.20
CA SER A 390 -7.19 -24.82 -8.02
C SER A 390 -7.93 -24.85 -9.36
N GLY A 391 -8.87 -25.78 -9.53
CA GLY A 391 -9.51 -26.04 -10.82
C GLY A 391 -8.49 -26.38 -11.91
N LYS A 392 -8.40 -25.52 -12.94
CA LYS A 392 -7.42 -25.67 -14.04
C LYS A 392 -6.08 -24.97 -13.77
N ARG A 393 -5.97 -24.18 -12.71
CA ARG A 393 -4.75 -23.43 -12.38
C ARG A 393 -3.83 -24.28 -11.53
N ARG A 394 -2.54 -24.23 -11.82
CA ARG A 394 -1.50 -24.93 -11.06
C ARG A 394 -0.42 -23.95 -10.62
N ALA A 395 0.27 -24.30 -9.54
CA ALA A 395 1.38 -23.51 -9.02
C ALA A 395 2.43 -24.39 -8.37
N LEU A 396 3.68 -23.94 -8.43
CA LEU A 396 4.78 -24.49 -7.64
C LEU A 396 5.05 -23.56 -6.46
N CYS A 397 5.08 -24.12 -5.26
CA CYS A 397 5.47 -23.43 -4.03
C CYS A 397 6.69 -24.12 -3.43
N VAL A 398 7.74 -23.36 -3.14
CA VAL A 398 8.95 -23.86 -2.48
C VAL A 398 9.15 -23.06 -1.21
N VAL A 399 9.26 -23.75 -0.07
CA VAL A 399 9.56 -23.14 1.23
C VAL A 399 10.90 -23.68 1.71
N SER A 400 11.86 -22.80 1.93
CA SER A 400 13.21 -23.14 2.39
C SER A 400 13.47 -22.50 3.76
N PHE A 401 14.16 -23.23 4.62
CA PHE A 401 14.50 -22.80 5.97
C PHE A 401 15.77 -23.52 6.46
N ASP A 402 16.47 -22.91 7.41
CA ASP A 402 17.77 -23.44 7.86
C ASP A 402 17.66 -24.29 9.14
N ASP A 403 16.55 -24.19 9.87
CA ASP A 403 16.34 -24.77 11.19
C ASP A 403 15.27 -25.87 11.16
N PRO A 404 15.63 -27.15 11.38
CA PRO A 404 14.69 -28.28 11.34
C PRO A 404 13.44 -28.10 12.21
N ASP A 405 13.52 -27.35 13.31
CA ASP A 405 12.39 -27.11 14.21
C ASP A 405 11.31 -26.20 13.57
N GLU A 406 11.60 -25.56 12.43
CA GLU A 406 10.66 -24.73 11.67
C GLU A 406 9.82 -25.51 10.64
N GLN A 407 9.86 -26.84 10.69
CA GLN A 407 9.04 -27.71 9.82
C GLN A 407 7.54 -27.35 9.87
N ASP A 408 6.99 -27.10 11.06
CA ASP A 408 5.57 -26.75 11.21
C ASP A 408 5.23 -25.40 10.57
N TRP A 409 6.16 -24.44 10.62
CA TRP A 409 6.02 -23.17 9.92
C TRP A 409 6.00 -23.37 8.41
N ALA A 410 6.89 -24.21 7.87
CA ALA A 410 6.94 -24.46 6.43
C ALA A 410 5.66 -25.15 5.93
N LEU A 411 5.17 -26.13 6.69
CA LEU A 411 3.89 -26.80 6.42
C LEU A 411 2.71 -25.82 6.53
N GLY A 412 2.68 -24.98 7.57
CA GLY A 412 1.66 -23.96 7.77
C GLY A 412 1.61 -22.95 6.62
N THR A 413 2.78 -22.46 6.21
CA THR A 413 2.93 -21.52 5.07
C THR A 413 2.41 -22.14 3.79
N TRP A 414 2.82 -23.37 3.44
CA TRP A 414 2.30 -24.05 2.25
C TRP A 414 0.78 -24.28 2.33
N ARG A 415 0.28 -24.75 3.47
CA ARG A 415 -1.16 -25.03 3.68
C ARG A 415 -2.02 -23.76 3.73
N SER A 416 -1.41 -22.58 3.88
CA SER A 416 -2.11 -21.30 3.80
C SER A 416 -2.33 -20.82 2.37
N LEU A 417 -1.72 -21.48 1.39
CA LEU A 417 -1.89 -21.12 -0.02
C LEU A 417 -3.34 -21.30 -0.43
N ASP A 418 -3.96 -20.22 -0.89
CA ASP A 418 -5.33 -20.20 -1.37
C ASP A 418 -5.38 -19.56 -2.77
N HIS A 419 -6.53 -19.68 -3.42
CA HIS A 419 -6.81 -19.09 -4.71
C HIS A 419 -8.10 -18.30 -4.60
N ALA A 420 -8.03 -16.98 -4.76
CA ALA A 420 -9.22 -16.15 -4.69
C ALA A 420 -10.18 -16.57 -5.81
N ALA A 421 -11.42 -16.94 -5.46
CA ALA A 421 -12.48 -17.05 -6.45
C ALA A 421 -12.55 -15.68 -7.15
N ALA A 422 -12.52 -15.67 -8.48
CA ALA A 422 -12.60 -14.44 -9.25
C ALA A 422 -13.71 -13.54 -8.66
N ALA A 423 -13.32 -12.39 -8.12
CA ALA A 423 -14.25 -11.35 -7.68
C ALA A 423 -14.82 -10.62 -8.89
#